data_AF-A0A379VM62-F1
#
_entry.id   AF-A0A379VM62-F1
#
_cell.length_a   1.000
_cell.length_b   1.000
_cell.length_c   1.000
_cell.angle_alpha   90.00
_cell.angle_beta   90.00
_cell.angle_gamma   90.00
#
_symmetry.space_group_name_H-M   'P 1'
#
loop_
_entity.id
_entity.type
_entity.pdbx_description
1 polymer ?
#
loop_
_entity_poly.entity_id
_entity_poly.type
_entity_poly.pdbx_seq_one_letter_code
_entity_poly.pdbx_strand_id
1 'polypeptide(L)'
;MTSRAKLARSCETATPDDRLVPAVLAAWAQANVARANLDYASAQMTPTISLEPSVQHYLNDKYPSHEVLDKTQYSTWVKVEMPLYQGGGLTARRNAPAMR
;
A
#
# COMPACT_ATOMS: atom_id res chain seq x y z
N MET A 1 25.01 -54.92 13.64
CA MET A 1 25.97 -53.82 13.42
C MET A 1 25.51 -52.99 12.21
N THR A 2 24.51 -52.10 12.35
CA THR A 2 24.05 -51.27 11.20
C THR A 2 23.47 -49.90 11.62
N SER A 3 23.29 -49.62 12.91
CA SER A 3 22.69 -48.36 13.38
C SER A 3 23.63 -47.14 13.31
N ARG A 4 24.93 -47.33 13.56
CA ARG A 4 25.92 -46.23 13.63
C ARG A 4 26.21 -45.58 12.28
N ALA A 5 26.21 -46.37 11.20
CA ALA A 5 26.40 -45.87 9.83
C ALA A 5 25.19 -45.05 9.33
N LYS A 6 23.98 -45.38 9.80
CA LYS A 6 22.76 -44.65 9.45
C LYS A 6 22.69 -43.28 10.13
N LEU A 7 23.23 -43.17 11.34
CA LEU A 7 23.30 -41.90 12.08
C LEU A 7 24.32 -40.92 11.50
N ALA A 8 25.45 -41.42 10.98
CA ALA A 8 26.51 -40.60 10.38
C ALA A 8 26.06 -39.89 9.08
N ARG A 9 25.13 -40.50 8.33
CA ARG A 9 24.57 -39.95 7.08
C ARG A 9 23.43 -38.96 7.28
N SER A 10 22.88 -38.85 8.49
CA SER A 10 21.80 -37.88 8.78
C SER A 10 22.29 -36.43 8.76
N CYS A 11 23.60 -36.19 8.92
CA CYS A 11 24.21 -34.87 8.81
C CYS A 11 24.64 -34.50 7.37
N GLU A 12 24.54 -35.45 6.43
CA GLU A 12 24.83 -35.24 5.00
C GLU A 12 23.56 -34.92 4.19
N THR A 13 22.45 -34.57 4.86
CA THR A 13 21.26 -34.09 4.17
C THR A 13 21.59 -32.78 3.47
N ALA A 14 21.61 -32.82 2.14
CA ALA A 14 21.75 -31.65 1.28
C ALA A 14 20.85 -30.52 1.83
N THR A 15 21.45 -29.35 2.09
CA THR A 15 20.73 -28.13 2.44
C THR A 15 19.55 -27.98 1.49
N PRO A 16 18.31 -28.15 1.97
CA PRO A 16 17.13 -28.02 1.13
C PRO A 16 17.17 -26.62 0.52
N ASP A 17 16.94 -26.50 -0.79
CA ASP A 17 16.71 -25.19 -1.38
C ASP A 17 15.47 -24.60 -0.69
N ASP A 18 15.65 -23.53 0.08
CA ASP A 18 14.61 -22.86 0.85
C ASP A 18 13.42 -22.41 -0.02
N ARG A 19 13.63 -22.33 -1.35
CA ARG A 19 12.59 -22.06 -2.36
C ARG A 19 11.68 -23.26 -2.67
N LEU A 20 12.07 -24.47 -2.28
CA LEU A 20 11.29 -25.70 -2.48
C LEU A 20 10.56 -26.15 -1.23
N VAL A 21 10.79 -25.49 -0.08
CA VAL A 21 10.13 -25.80 1.19
C VAL A 21 8.89 -24.89 1.35
N PRO A 22 7.65 -25.41 1.25
CA PRO A 22 6.43 -24.59 1.27
C PRO A 22 6.25 -23.77 2.55
N ALA A 23 6.72 -24.29 3.69
CA ALA A 23 6.66 -23.58 4.96
C ALA A 23 7.55 -22.33 4.99
N VAL A 24 8.73 -22.39 4.36
CA VAL A 24 9.65 -21.26 4.26
C VAL A 24 9.08 -20.20 3.33
N LEU A 25 8.56 -20.59 2.15
CA LEU A 25 7.85 -19.69 1.24
C LEU A 25 6.67 -18.98 1.90
N ALA A 26 5.87 -19.70 2.70
CA ALA A 26 4.75 -19.12 3.44
C ALA A 26 5.23 -18.08 4.47
N ALA A 27 6.31 -18.37 5.21
CA ALA A 27 6.90 -17.43 6.15
C ALA A 27 7.45 -16.16 5.45
N TRP A 28 8.11 -16.32 4.30
CA TRP A 28 8.57 -15.19 3.48
C TRP A 28 7.40 -14.35 2.96
N ALA A 29 6.32 -14.99 2.50
CA ALA A 29 5.12 -14.28 2.08
C ALA A 29 4.49 -13.49 3.24
N GLN A 30 4.41 -14.08 4.43
CA GLN A 30 3.93 -13.40 5.64
C GLN A 30 4.80 -12.20 6.01
N ALA A 31 6.13 -12.34 5.95
CA ALA A 31 7.07 -11.25 6.21
C ALA A 31 6.89 -10.10 5.20
N ASN A 32 6.71 -10.41 3.90
CA ASN A 32 6.47 -9.42 2.86
C ASN A 32 5.16 -8.66 3.09
N VAL A 33 4.08 -9.36 3.47
CA VAL A 33 2.80 -8.74 3.82
C VAL A 33 2.94 -7.83 5.04
N ALA A 34 3.64 -8.28 6.08
CA ALA A 34 3.88 -7.47 7.27
C ALA A 34 4.67 -6.19 6.94
N ARG A 35 5.66 -6.29 6.03
CA ARG A 35 6.41 -5.12 5.56
C ARG A 35 5.53 -4.15 4.78
N ALA A 36 4.72 -4.65 3.84
CA ALA A 36 3.79 -3.82 3.08
C ALA A 36 2.76 -3.12 3.99
N ASN A 37 2.30 -3.79 5.05
CA ASN A 37 1.39 -3.19 6.03
C ASN A 37 2.05 -2.05 6.81
N LEU A 38 3.32 -2.18 7.17
CA LEU A 38 4.10 -1.10 7.81
C LEU A 38 4.26 0.09 6.86
N ASP A 39 4.63 -0.17 5.61
CA ASP A 39 4.81 0.88 4.60
C ASP A 39 3.48 1.61 4.36
N TYR A 40 2.36 0.88 4.20
CA TYR A 40 1.01 1.45 4.09
C TYR A 40 0.62 2.28 5.31
N ALA A 41 0.91 1.82 6.53
CA ALA A 41 0.61 2.57 7.74
C ALA A 41 1.47 3.84 7.87
N SER A 42 2.73 3.79 7.41
CA SER A 42 3.60 4.97 7.38
C SER A 42 3.17 6.00 6.33
N ALA A 43 2.70 5.55 5.16
CA ALA A 43 2.19 6.42 4.10
C ALA A 43 0.97 7.24 4.54
N GLN A 44 0.15 6.73 5.47
CA GLN A 44 -0.98 7.48 6.03
C GLN A 44 -0.59 8.74 6.83
N MET A 45 0.69 8.86 7.23
CA MET A 45 1.20 10.07 7.88
C MET A 45 1.75 11.09 6.88
N THR A 46 1.80 10.75 5.59
CA THR A 46 2.27 11.64 4.52
C THR A 46 1.08 12.36 3.87
N PRO A 47 1.29 13.56 3.31
CA PRO A 47 0.23 14.25 2.58
C PRO A 47 -0.21 13.41 1.37
N THR A 48 -1.52 13.32 1.16
CA THR A 48 -2.13 12.77 -0.05
C THR A 48 -2.27 13.90 -1.06
N ILE A 49 -1.85 13.66 -2.30
CA ILE A 49 -2.00 14.61 -3.42
C ILE A 49 -3.00 13.98 -4.40
N SER A 50 -4.10 14.66 -4.69
CA SER A 50 -5.09 14.25 -5.69
C SER A 50 -5.22 15.29 -6.80
N LEU A 51 -5.46 14.82 -8.02
CA LEU A 51 -5.73 15.64 -9.19
C LEU A 51 -7.19 15.44 -9.58
N GLU A 52 -7.96 16.52 -9.61
CA GLU A 52 -9.40 16.54 -9.86
C GLU A 52 -9.69 17.37 -11.12
N PRO A 53 -9.65 16.75 -12.32
CA PRO A 53 -10.11 17.38 -13.54
C PRO A 53 -11.64 17.35 -13.60
N SER A 54 -12.27 18.44 -14.05
CA SER A 54 -13.69 18.48 -14.35
C SER A 54 -13.97 19.18 -15.67
N VAL A 55 -14.97 18.68 -16.39
CA VAL A 55 -15.45 19.26 -17.64
C VAL A 55 -16.94 19.50 -17.49
N GLN A 56 -17.37 20.74 -17.62
CA GLN A 56 -18.75 21.14 -17.44
C GLN A 56 -19.27 21.79 -18.72
N HIS A 57 -20.35 21.26 -19.28
CA HIS A 57 -21.05 21.89 -20.40
C HIS A 57 -22.37 22.51 -19.91
N TYR A 58 -22.58 23.79 -20.17
CA TYR A 58 -23.80 24.51 -19.78
C TYR A 58 -24.85 24.46 -20.91
N LEU A 59 -26.05 23.98 -20.57
CA LEU A 59 -27.18 23.84 -21.50
C LEU A 59 -28.14 25.05 -21.52
N ASN A 60 -27.96 26.02 -20.61
CA ASN A 60 -28.91 27.09 -20.40
C ASN A 60 -28.34 28.43 -20.85
N ASP A 61 -29.05 29.13 -21.75
CA ASP A 61 -28.63 30.40 -22.36
C ASP A 61 -28.97 31.64 -21.50
N LYS A 62 -29.52 31.43 -20.30
CA LYS A 62 -30.02 32.51 -19.44
C LYS A 62 -28.98 33.02 -18.43
N TYR A 63 -27.83 33.48 -18.91
CA TYR A 63 -26.89 34.27 -18.11
C TYR A 63 -26.71 35.66 -18.75
N PRO A 64 -27.06 36.76 -18.05
CA PRO A 64 -26.87 38.10 -18.59
C PRO A 64 -25.38 38.45 -18.42
N SER A 65 -24.55 38.23 -19.45
CA SER A 65 -23.31 38.98 -19.73
C SER A 65 -22.42 38.43 -20.85
N HIS A 66 -22.68 37.28 -21.51
CA HIS A 66 -21.77 36.84 -22.58
C HIS A 66 -22.50 36.12 -23.74
N GLU A 67 -22.66 36.84 -24.85
CA GLU A 67 -23.21 36.35 -26.13
C GLU A 67 -22.22 35.43 -26.89
N VAL A 68 -20.99 35.24 -26.37
CA VAL A 68 -19.88 34.54 -27.06
C VAL A 68 -18.96 33.77 -26.08
N LEU A 69 -19.48 33.17 -25.00
CA LEU A 69 -18.66 32.34 -24.11
C LEU A 69 -18.85 30.85 -24.43
N ASP A 70 -17.74 30.16 -24.68
CA ASP A 70 -17.72 28.72 -24.93
C ASP A 70 -18.43 27.98 -23.78
N LYS A 71 -19.50 27.24 -24.11
CA LYS A 71 -20.40 26.58 -23.14
C LYS A 71 -19.70 25.44 -22.38
N THR A 72 -18.54 25.01 -22.88
CA THR A 72 -17.74 23.94 -22.30
C THR A 72 -16.60 24.53 -21.48
N GLN A 73 -16.68 24.37 -20.16
CA GLN A 73 -15.64 24.76 -19.22
C GLN A 73 -14.79 23.54 -18.86
N TYR A 74 -13.48 23.71 -18.91
CA TYR A 74 -12.49 22.73 -18.43
C TYR A 74 -11.82 23.30 -17.18
N SER A 75 -11.74 22.52 -16.11
CA SER A 75 -10.99 22.89 -14.92
C SER A 75 -10.18 21.71 -14.39
N THR A 76 -9.05 22.00 -13.74
CA THR A 76 -8.18 20.98 -13.15
C THR A 76 -7.70 21.49 -11.81
N TRP A 77 -7.95 20.73 -10.75
CA TRP A 77 -7.60 21.11 -9.38
C TRP A 77 -6.60 20.13 -8.81
N VAL A 78 -5.62 20.63 -8.06
CA VAL A 78 -4.71 19.79 -7.25
C VAL A 78 -5.09 19.99 -5.80
N LYS A 79 -5.50 18.91 -5.14
CA LYS A 79 -5.83 18.91 -3.71
C LYS A 79 -4.71 18.21 -2.95
N VAL A 80 -4.24 18.85 -1.89
CA VAL A 80 -3.24 18.29 -0.97
C VAL A 80 -3.86 18.19 0.40
N GLU A 81 -3.96 16.97 0.94
CA GLU A 81 -4.60 16.68 2.22
C GLU A 81 -3.61 15.98 3.16
N MET A 82 -3.41 16.52 4.37
CA MET A 82 -2.48 15.95 5.35
C MET A 82 -3.12 15.91 6.74
N PRO A 83 -3.14 14.76 7.43
CA PRO A 83 -3.59 14.69 8.81
C PRO A 83 -2.52 15.22 9.77
N LEU A 84 -2.68 16.43 10.29
CA LEU A 84 -1.70 17.07 11.19
C LEU A 84 -1.70 16.47 12.61
N TYR A 85 -2.88 16.21 13.17
CA TYR A 85 -3.01 15.58 14.48
C TYR A 85 -4.36 14.85 14.54
N GLN A 86 -4.30 13.55 14.84
CA GLN A 86 -5.48 12.67 14.89
C GLN A 86 -5.50 11.87 16.21
N GLY A 87 -5.08 12.50 17.32
CA GLY A 87 -5.09 11.87 18.65
C GLY A 87 -4.24 10.60 18.78
N GLY A 88 -3.19 10.45 17.98
CA GLY A 88 -2.33 9.26 17.96
C GLY A 88 -2.91 8.04 17.22
N GLY A 89 -4.05 8.15 16.54
CA GLY A 89 -4.64 7.02 15.80
C GLY A 89 -3.74 6.48 14.69
N LEU A 90 -3.02 7.34 13.98
CA LEU A 90 -2.11 6.94 12.89
C LEU A 90 -0.84 6.26 13.42
N THR A 91 -0.29 6.73 14.55
CA THR A 91 0.87 6.11 15.19
C THR A 91 0.51 4.76 15.83
N ALA A 92 -0.70 4.61 16.37
CA ALA A 92 -1.21 3.34 16.87
C ALA A 92 -1.36 2.31 15.74
N ARG A 93 -1.91 2.70 14.58
CA ARG A 93 -2.06 1.82 13.40
C ARG A 93 -0.71 1.36 12.84
N ARG A 94 0.31 2.23 12.88
CA ARG A 94 1.69 1.88 12.51
C ARG A 94 2.31 0.85 13.46
N ASN A 95 2.02 0.92 14.75
CA ASN A 95 2.62 0.03 15.76
C ASN A 95 1.87 -1.29 15.95
N ALA A 96 0.60 -1.38 15.52
CA ALA A 96 -0.22 -2.59 15.59
C ALA A 96 0.46 -3.87 15.02
N PRO A 97 1.14 -3.86 13.85
CA PRO A 97 1.83 -5.04 13.35
C PRO A 97 3.06 -5.48 14.16
N ALA A 98 3.59 -4.64 15.06
CA ALA A 98 4.71 -4.99 15.94
C ALA A 98 4.26 -5.60 17.29
N MET A 99 2.96 -5.59 17.59
CA MET A 99 2.38 -6.15 18.82
C MET A 99 1.78 -7.55 18.63
N ARG A 100 2.12 -8.22 17.52
CA ARG A 100 1.58 -9.54 17.15
C ARG A 100 2.65 -10.60 17.02
#